data_AF-A0A947A966-F1
#
_entry.id   AF-A0A947A966-F1
#
_cell.length_a   1.000
_cell.length_b   1.000
_cell.length_c   1.000
_cell.angle_alpha   90.00
_cell.angle_beta   90.00
_cell.angle_gamma   90.00
#
_symmetry.space_group_name_H-M   'P 1'
#
loop_
_entity.id
_entity.type
_entity.pdbx_description
1 polymer ?
#
loop_
_entity_poly.entity_id
_entity_poly.type
_entity_poly.pdbx_seq_one_letter_code
_entity_poly.pdbx_strand_id
1 'polypeptide(L)'
;MKRRKFIGTSTAATMGLLTFQNAAAGDTIIPQNKIRKGNINHSVCYWCYDSIPLDTFLQNLNTLGIKAIDLVGPGDWPLLKKYNIHASMCWGAELGLTEGWNDTKNHPALIKNYTGMIPKVADAGYTNLICFSGNRNKMTDEQGLQNCVDGLEQVLSLAEKHGVVLHMELLNSKVDHKDHMCDHTTWGVELCRRLGTDHFKLLY
;
A
#
# COMPACT_ATOMS: atom_id res chain seq x y z
N MET A 1 23.62 10.81 7.50
CA MET A 1 24.43 10.81 8.75
C MET A 1 25.57 9.81 8.63
N LYS A 2 26.80 10.26 8.38
CA LYS A 2 28.01 9.42 8.31
C LYS A 2 28.73 9.44 9.66
N ARG A 3 28.65 8.36 10.44
CA ARG A 3 29.36 8.24 11.73
C ARG A 3 30.69 7.50 11.56
N ARG A 4 31.72 8.32 11.35
CA ARG A 4 33.11 8.28 11.84
C ARG A 4 33.77 6.91 12.13
N LYS A 5 34.80 6.62 11.33
CA LYS A 5 35.94 5.73 11.62
C LYS A 5 36.66 6.19 12.90
N PHE A 6 36.97 5.26 13.79
CA PHE A 6 37.99 5.45 14.83
C PHE A 6 39.03 4.34 14.66
N ILE A 7 40.24 4.74 14.23
CA ILE A 7 41.44 3.90 14.24
C ILE A 7 42.19 4.30 15.50
N GLY A 8 42.29 3.38 16.45
CA GLY A 8 43.18 3.48 17.60
C GLY A 8 44.25 2.40 17.50
N THR A 9 45.44 2.80 17.08
CA THR A 9 46.68 2.01 17.12
C THR A 9 47.20 1.91 18.55
N SER A 10 47.50 0.71 19.02
CA SER A 10 48.35 0.48 20.19
C SER A 10 49.18 -0.79 19.98
N THR A 11 50.47 -0.60 19.74
CA THR A 11 51.51 -1.64 19.67
C THR A 11 52.08 -1.91 21.06
N ALA A 12 52.12 -3.17 21.50
CA ALA A 12 53.26 -3.79 22.20
C ALA A 12 53.02 -5.28 22.56
N ALA A 13 53.78 -6.14 21.89
CA ALA A 13 54.43 -7.38 22.31
C ALA A 13 53.77 -8.34 23.33
N THR A 14 53.47 -9.56 22.86
CA THR A 14 53.91 -10.79 23.53
C THR A 14 53.97 -11.93 22.51
N MET A 15 55.18 -12.48 22.32
CA MET A 15 55.39 -13.71 21.56
C MET A 15 54.80 -14.89 22.31
N GLY A 16 53.61 -15.32 21.90
CA GLY A 16 53.06 -16.64 22.21
C GLY A 16 52.84 -17.39 20.90
N LEU A 17 53.74 -18.32 20.57
CA LEU A 17 53.50 -19.32 19.53
C LEU A 17 52.39 -20.26 20.00
N LEU A 18 51.14 -19.82 19.84
CA LEU A 18 49.99 -20.71 19.87
C LEU A 18 49.80 -21.23 18.46
N THR A 19 49.96 -22.54 18.32
CA THR A 19 49.59 -23.31 17.13
C THR A 19 48.10 -23.13 16.88
N PHE A 20 47.73 -22.20 15.98
CA PHE A 20 46.39 -22.19 15.43
C PHE A 20 46.25 -23.46 14.58
N GLN A 21 45.68 -24.50 15.18
CA GLN A 21 45.04 -25.57 14.43
C GLN A 21 44.06 -24.89 13.47
N ASN A 22 44.16 -25.25 12.18
CA ASN A 22 43.16 -24.93 11.18
C ASN A 22 41.79 -25.33 11.74
N ALA A 23 41.04 -24.36 12.29
CA ALA A 23 39.61 -24.49 12.44
C ALA A 23 39.11 -24.64 11.02
N ALA A 24 38.74 -25.88 10.67
CA ALA A 24 38.04 -26.21 9.46
C ALA A 24 37.00 -25.13 9.19
N ALA A 25 36.99 -24.64 7.95
CA ALA A 25 36.04 -23.67 7.45
C ALA A 25 34.68 -23.95 8.09
N GLY A 26 34.26 -23.06 9.00
CA GLY A 26 32.96 -23.18 9.62
C GLY A 26 31.97 -23.29 8.49
N ASP A 27 31.24 -24.41 8.44
CA ASP A 27 30.12 -24.59 7.54
C ASP A 27 29.37 -23.26 7.54
N THR A 28 29.36 -22.60 6.39
CA THR A 28 28.48 -21.45 6.21
C THR A 28 27.10 -22.03 6.49
N ILE A 29 26.55 -21.70 7.65
CA ILE A 29 25.15 -21.94 7.95
C ILE A 29 24.45 -21.05 6.93
N ILE A 30 24.23 -21.58 5.73
CA ILE A 30 23.22 -21.06 4.81
C ILE A 30 21.98 -21.14 5.67
N PRO A 31 21.38 -20.01 6.09
CA PRO A 31 20.18 -20.05 6.89
C PRO A 31 19.21 -20.89 6.07
N GLN A 32 18.92 -22.11 6.54
CA GLN A 32 17.94 -22.94 5.88
C GLN A 32 16.71 -22.07 5.79
N ASN A 33 16.29 -21.82 4.55
CA ASN A 33 15.14 -20.99 4.26
C ASN A 33 13.95 -21.74 4.87
N LYS A 34 13.68 -21.49 6.16
CA LYS A 34 12.61 -22.15 6.90
C LYS A 34 11.35 -21.81 6.14
N ILE A 35 10.84 -22.78 5.40
CA ILE A 35 9.62 -22.64 4.63
C ILE A 35 8.57 -22.11 5.60
N ARG A 36 8.06 -20.91 5.32
CA ARG A 36 7.07 -20.26 6.16
C ARG A 36 5.83 -21.17 6.20
N LYS A 37 5.14 -21.20 7.34
CA LYS A 37 3.94 -22.04 7.55
C LYS A 37 2.77 -21.71 6.61
N GLY A 38 2.86 -20.63 5.82
CA GLY A 38 1.80 -20.22 4.89
C GLY A 38 0.53 -19.72 5.58
N ASN A 39 0.60 -19.38 6.87
CA ASN A 39 -0.54 -18.97 7.69
C ASN A 39 -0.66 -17.44 7.87
N ILE A 40 0.18 -16.66 7.18
CA ILE A 40 0.16 -15.21 7.19
C ILE A 40 0.07 -14.75 5.74
N ASN A 41 -0.92 -13.91 5.45
CA ASN A 41 -1.07 -13.27 4.16
C ASN A 41 -0.18 -12.03 4.13
N HIS A 42 0.82 -12.02 3.24
CA HIS A 42 1.70 -10.88 3.04
C HIS A 42 1.42 -10.24 1.67
N SER A 43 1.37 -8.91 1.65
CA SER A 43 1.44 -8.06 0.47
C SER A 43 2.69 -7.18 0.52
N VAL A 44 3.03 -6.56 -0.60
CA VAL A 44 4.10 -5.57 -0.73
C VAL A 44 3.67 -4.44 -1.66
N CYS A 45 4.29 -3.28 -1.51
CA CYS A 45 4.06 -2.11 -2.34
C CYS A 45 5.14 -2.02 -3.42
N TYR A 46 4.81 -2.23 -4.70
CA TYR A 46 5.83 -2.34 -5.77
C TYR A 46 6.64 -1.05 -5.96
N TRP A 47 6.05 0.13 -5.73
CA TRP A 47 6.76 1.40 -5.88
C TRP A 47 7.97 1.56 -4.95
N CYS A 48 8.06 0.77 -3.87
CA CYS A 48 9.25 0.74 -3.02
C CYS A 48 10.44 0.00 -3.66
N TYR A 49 10.23 -0.67 -4.80
CA TYR A 49 11.16 -1.56 -5.47
C TYR A 49 11.21 -1.34 -6.99
N ASP A 50 10.82 -0.16 -7.47
CA ASP A 50 10.70 0.20 -8.89
C ASP A 50 12.00 0.04 -9.71
N SER A 51 13.15 -0.01 -9.03
CA SER A 51 14.44 -0.40 -9.60
C SER A 51 14.52 -1.84 -10.11
N ILE A 52 13.57 -2.70 -9.75
CA ILE A 52 13.47 -4.11 -10.18
C ILE A 52 12.31 -4.20 -11.18
N PRO A 53 12.51 -4.67 -12.42
CA PRO A 53 11.42 -4.85 -13.37
C PRO A 53 10.28 -5.71 -12.80
N LEU A 54 9.03 -5.29 -13.00
CA LEU A 54 7.85 -5.91 -12.38
C LEU A 54 7.78 -7.43 -12.60
N ASP A 55 8.08 -7.92 -13.81
CA ASP A 55 8.08 -9.36 -14.11
C ASP A 55 9.09 -10.12 -13.21
N THR A 56 10.33 -9.61 -13.09
CA THR A 56 11.36 -10.15 -12.18
C THR A 56 10.93 -10.04 -10.71
N PHE A 57 10.31 -8.92 -10.34
CA PHE A 57 9.81 -8.71 -8.98
C PHE A 57 8.77 -9.76 -8.58
N LEU A 58 7.81 -10.07 -9.46
CA LEU A 58 6.77 -11.08 -9.24
C LEU A 58 7.36 -12.50 -9.09
N GLN A 59 8.40 -12.84 -9.86
CA GLN A 59 9.15 -14.10 -9.68
C GLN A 59 9.81 -14.18 -8.30
N ASN A 60 10.40 -13.07 -7.85
CA ASN A 60 11.01 -12.98 -6.52
C ASN A 60 9.96 -13.15 -5.40
N LEU A 61 8.77 -12.55 -5.53
CA LEU A 61 7.68 -12.73 -4.55
C LEU A 61 7.27 -14.20 -4.42
N ASN A 62 7.19 -14.91 -5.54
CA ASN A 62 6.90 -16.34 -5.53
C ASN A 62 7.97 -17.16 -4.78
N THR A 63 9.26 -16.81 -4.94
CA THR A 63 10.36 -17.43 -4.20
C THR A 63 10.28 -17.15 -2.70
N LEU A 64 9.77 -15.97 -2.32
CA LEU A 64 9.59 -15.55 -0.93
C LEU A 64 8.27 -16.04 -0.30
N GLY A 65 7.39 -16.67 -1.09
CA GLY A 65 6.06 -17.08 -0.65
C GLY A 65 5.11 -15.89 -0.37
N ILE A 66 5.35 -14.74 -0.98
CA ILE A 66 4.47 -13.56 -0.92
C ILE A 66 3.52 -13.63 -2.11
N LYS A 67 2.22 -13.45 -1.87
CA LYS A 67 1.16 -13.73 -2.86
C LYS A 67 0.29 -12.54 -3.21
N ALA A 68 0.65 -11.34 -2.77
CA ALA A 68 -0.09 -10.13 -3.10
C ALA A 68 0.81 -8.90 -3.28
N ILE A 69 0.30 -7.92 -4.02
CA ILE A 69 0.87 -6.57 -4.16
C ILE A 69 -0.24 -5.54 -3.91
N ASP A 70 0.10 -4.46 -3.21
CA ASP A 70 -0.75 -3.29 -2.98
C ASP A 70 -0.51 -2.18 -4.03
N LEU A 71 -1.56 -1.39 -4.24
CA LEU A 71 -1.67 -0.28 -5.20
C LEU A 71 -1.21 -0.67 -6.62
N VAL A 72 -1.93 -1.61 -7.23
CA VAL A 72 -1.70 -2.05 -8.62
C VAL A 72 -2.90 -1.75 -9.52
N GLY A 73 -2.62 -1.20 -10.70
CA GLY A 73 -3.63 -0.72 -11.64
C GLY A 73 -3.96 -1.76 -12.71
N PRO A 74 -5.04 -1.54 -13.48
CA PRO A 74 -5.56 -2.51 -14.45
C PRO A 74 -4.58 -2.93 -15.56
N GLY A 75 -3.60 -2.08 -15.87
CA GLY A 75 -2.57 -2.40 -16.87
C GLY A 75 -1.68 -3.58 -16.46
N ASP A 76 -1.42 -3.74 -15.16
CA ASP A 76 -0.49 -4.75 -14.64
C ASP A 76 -1.20 -6.05 -14.19
N TRP A 77 -2.53 -6.01 -14.03
CA TRP A 77 -3.30 -7.18 -13.57
C TRP A 77 -3.10 -8.45 -14.42
N PRO A 78 -3.00 -8.41 -15.77
CA PRO A 78 -2.70 -9.61 -16.55
C PRO A 78 -1.35 -10.25 -16.18
N LEU A 79 -0.34 -9.43 -15.88
CA LEU A 79 0.98 -9.90 -15.49
C LEU A 79 0.95 -10.51 -14.08
N LEU A 80 0.24 -9.88 -13.15
CA LEU A 80 -0.01 -10.44 -11.81
C LEU A 80 -0.67 -11.83 -11.91
N LYS A 81 -1.71 -11.96 -12.75
CA LYS A 81 -2.40 -13.23 -13.01
C LYS A 81 -1.48 -14.31 -13.58
N LYS A 82 -0.60 -13.95 -14.53
CA LYS A 82 0.43 -14.87 -15.09
C LYS A 82 1.27 -15.51 -13.98
N TYR A 83 1.60 -14.76 -12.93
CA TYR A 83 2.42 -15.23 -11.81
C TYR A 83 1.63 -15.70 -10.59
N ASN A 84 0.30 -15.75 -10.68
CA ASN A 84 -0.60 -16.07 -9.57
C ASN A 84 -0.34 -15.20 -8.33
N ILE A 85 -0.19 -13.88 -8.55
CA ILE A 85 -0.06 -12.86 -7.51
C ILE A 85 -1.35 -12.03 -7.49
N HIS A 86 -1.91 -11.81 -6.31
CA HIS A 86 -3.15 -11.07 -6.10
C HIS A 86 -2.89 -9.55 -6.02
N ALA A 87 -3.83 -8.73 -6.50
CA ALA A 87 -3.83 -7.30 -6.21
C ALA A 87 -4.67 -7.05 -4.95
N SER A 88 -4.02 -6.85 -3.81
CA SER A 88 -4.72 -6.66 -2.52
C SER A 88 -5.33 -5.27 -2.35
N MET A 89 -4.83 -4.29 -3.11
CA MET A 89 -5.43 -2.97 -3.26
C MET A 89 -5.27 -2.47 -4.70
N CYS A 90 -6.39 -2.21 -5.38
CA CYS A 90 -6.40 -1.68 -6.73
C CYS A 90 -6.42 -0.14 -6.75
N TRP A 91 -5.95 0.46 -7.84
CA TRP A 91 -6.10 1.90 -8.14
C TRP A 91 -6.53 2.13 -9.59
N GLY A 92 -6.72 3.39 -9.96
CA GLY A 92 -6.99 3.84 -11.33
C GLY A 92 -8.36 4.49 -11.52
N ALA A 93 -9.01 4.91 -10.44
CA ALA A 93 -10.30 5.61 -10.48
C ALA A 93 -10.21 7.04 -9.92
N GLU A 94 -9.27 7.28 -9.02
CA GLU A 94 -8.96 8.56 -8.41
C GLU A 94 -8.41 9.60 -9.41
N LEU A 95 -8.47 10.88 -9.02
CA LEU A 95 -7.76 11.97 -9.70
C LEU A 95 -6.34 12.19 -9.13
N GLY A 96 -6.09 11.70 -7.91
CA GLY A 96 -4.82 11.78 -7.20
C GLY A 96 -5.03 12.01 -5.71
N LEU A 97 -3.95 12.35 -4.99
CA LEU A 97 -3.97 12.58 -3.55
C LEU A 97 -4.54 13.96 -3.16
N THR A 98 -4.39 14.96 -4.04
CA THR A 98 -4.73 16.36 -3.77
C THR A 98 -6.12 16.75 -4.26
N GLU A 99 -6.62 16.07 -5.28
CA GLU A 99 -7.95 16.28 -5.87
C GLU A 99 -8.80 15.03 -5.61
N GLY A 100 -9.80 15.16 -4.75
CA GLY A 100 -10.60 14.02 -4.30
C GLY A 100 -12.05 14.36 -4.01
N TRP A 101 -12.70 13.45 -3.28
CA TRP A 101 -14.14 13.46 -2.99
C TRP A 101 -14.60 14.66 -2.14
N ASN A 102 -13.68 15.38 -1.49
CA ASN A 102 -14.03 16.51 -0.65
C ASN A 102 -14.39 17.78 -1.43
N ASP A 103 -14.06 17.86 -2.73
CA ASP A 103 -14.42 18.97 -3.62
C ASP A 103 -15.47 18.50 -4.63
N THR A 104 -16.67 19.09 -4.56
CA THR A 104 -17.81 18.73 -5.41
C THR A 104 -17.55 18.93 -6.90
N LYS A 105 -16.59 19.77 -7.27
CA LYS A 105 -16.16 19.95 -8.67
C LYS A 105 -15.57 18.68 -9.26
N ASN A 106 -14.97 17.84 -8.43
CA ASN A 106 -14.35 16.57 -8.85
C ASN A 106 -15.37 15.43 -8.97
N HIS A 107 -16.55 15.56 -8.34
CA HIS A 107 -17.54 14.49 -8.28
C HIS A 107 -17.95 13.95 -9.65
N PRO A 108 -18.24 14.75 -10.69
CA PRO A 108 -18.62 14.20 -11.99
C PRO A 108 -17.54 13.29 -12.60
N ALA A 109 -16.27 13.66 -12.46
CA ALA A 109 -15.15 12.86 -12.96
C ALA A 109 -14.93 11.60 -12.11
N LEU A 110 -14.95 11.74 -10.78
CA LEU A 110 -14.80 10.63 -9.85
C LEU A 110 -15.94 9.61 -10.02
N ILE A 111 -17.20 10.04 -10.05
CA ILE A 111 -18.35 9.15 -10.27
C ILE A 111 -18.18 8.37 -11.57
N LYS A 112 -17.82 9.04 -12.67
CA LYS A 112 -17.56 8.38 -13.96
C LYS A 112 -16.44 7.35 -13.85
N ASN A 113 -15.33 7.69 -13.22
CA ASN A 113 -14.16 6.82 -13.12
C ASN A 113 -14.45 5.60 -12.25
N TYR A 114 -15.03 5.79 -11.06
CA TYR A 114 -15.35 4.69 -10.14
C TYR A 114 -16.45 3.79 -10.71
N THR A 115 -17.46 4.36 -11.37
CA THR A 115 -18.48 3.57 -12.09
C THR A 115 -17.85 2.67 -13.16
N GLY A 116 -16.81 3.13 -13.85
CA GLY A 116 -16.09 2.34 -14.85
C GLY A 116 -15.07 1.36 -14.28
N MET A 117 -14.50 1.63 -13.09
CA MET A 117 -13.43 0.82 -12.50
C MET A 117 -13.97 -0.29 -11.60
N ILE A 118 -15.04 -0.06 -10.84
CA ILE A 118 -15.64 -1.04 -9.93
C ILE A 118 -15.93 -2.39 -10.63
N PRO A 119 -16.61 -2.43 -11.80
CA PRO A 119 -16.83 -3.68 -12.50
C PRO A 119 -15.52 -4.35 -12.94
N LYS A 120 -14.52 -3.56 -13.38
CA LYS A 120 -13.22 -4.11 -13.81
C LYS A 120 -12.46 -4.76 -12.66
N VAL A 121 -12.50 -4.17 -11.47
CA VAL A 121 -11.91 -4.74 -10.24
C VAL A 121 -12.54 -6.09 -9.94
N ALA A 122 -13.88 -6.15 -9.94
CA ALA A 122 -14.61 -7.39 -9.72
C ALA A 122 -14.36 -8.45 -10.80
N ASP A 123 -14.42 -8.08 -12.08
CA ASP A 123 -14.15 -8.98 -13.22
C ASP A 123 -12.71 -9.51 -13.20
N ALA A 124 -11.78 -8.73 -12.63
CA ALA A 124 -10.41 -9.15 -12.43
C ALA A 124 -10.25 -10.15 -11.27
N GLY A 125 -11.27 -10.33 -10.42
CA GLY A 125 -11.26 -11.19 -9.24
C GLY A 125 -10.70 -10.50 -7.99
N TYR A 126 -10.69 -9.18 -7.96
CA TYR A 126 -10.23 -8.37 -6.84
C TYR A 126 -11.40 -7.67 -6.14
N THR A 127 -11.20 -7.20 -4.91
CA THR A 127 -12.28 -6.67 -4.08
C THR A 127 -12.02 -5.29 -3.51
N ASN A 128 -10.79 -4.77 -3.53
CA ASN A 128 -10.46 -3.52 -2.86
C ASN A 128 -10.03 -2.46 -3.87
N LEU A 129 -10.60 -1.27 -3.79
CA LEU A 129 -10.28 -0.13 -4.65
C LEU A 129 -10.03 1.11 -3.80
N ILE A 130 -8.87 1.74 -3.97
CA ILE A 130 -8.49 2.92 -3.18
C ILE A 130 -9.22 4.18 -3.64
N CYS A 131 -9.45 5.11 -2.70
CA CYS A 131 -9.92 6.45 -2.93
C CYS A 131 -9.29 7.48 -1.98
N PHE A 132 -9.38 8.77 -2.35
CA PHE A 132 -8.77 9.86 -1.60
C PHE A 132 -9.75 11.01 -1.35
N SER A 133 -9.62 11.66 -0.21
CA SER A 133 -10.44 12.82 0.12
C SER A 133 -10.03 14.03 -0.71
N GLY A 134 -8.73 14.22 -0.98
CA GLY A 134 -8.17 15.47 -1.50
C GLY A 134 -7.73 16.44 -0.41
N ASN A 135 -7.23 17.60 -0.83
CA ASN A 135 -6.77 18.69 0.05
C ASN A 135 -7.93 19.57 0.51
N ARG A 136 -7.85 20.13 1.72
CA ARG A 136 -8.89 21.02 2.26
C ARG A 136 -9.10 22.26 1.42
N ASN A 137 -8.04 22.86 0.89
CA ASN A 137 -8.15 24.10 0.11
C ASN A 137 -8.99 25.18 0.83
N LYS A 138 -8.79 25.31 2.16
CA LYS A 138 -9.52 26.19 3.09
C LYS A 138 -10.96 25.76 3.44
N MET A 139 -11.44 24.60 2.99
CA MET A 139 -12.69 24.01 3.47
C MET A 139 -12.60 23.65 4.95
N THR A 140 -13.73 23.72 5.64
CA THR A 140 -13.86 23.17 6.99
C THR A 140 -13.92 21.65 6.91
N ASP A 141 -13.54 20.98 8.01
CA ASP A 141 -13.59 19.52 8.09
C ASP A 141 -15.02 18.98 7.88
N GLU A 142 -16.04 19.66 8.40
CA GLU A 142 -17.45 19.28 8.23
C GLU A 142 -17.92 19.44 6.78
N GLN A 143 -17.53 20.52 6.10
CA GLN A 143 -17.88 20.70 4.68
C GLN A 143 -17.24 19.61 3.82
N GLY A 144 -15.95 19.34 4.06
CA GLY A 144 -15.23 18.27 3.36
C GLY A 144 -15.84 16.90 3.59
N LEU A 145 -16.24 16.63 4.84
CA LEU A 145 -16.89 15.39 5.24
C LEU A 145 -18.22 15.20 4.53
N GLN A 146 -19.08 16.21 4.53
CA GLN A 146 -20.37 16.16 3.84
C GLN A 146 -20.20 15.98 2.33
N ASN A 147 -19.26 16.71 1.71
CA ASN A 147 -18.97 16.54 0.29
C ASN A 147 -18.50 15.12 -0.04
N CYS A 148 -17.66 14.51 0.81
CA CYS A 148 -17.25 13.12 0.63
C CYS A 148 -18.45 12.16 0.72
N VAL A 149 -19.35 12.36 1.71
CA VAL A 149 -20.58 11.56 1.84
C VAL A 149 -21.42 11.65 0.56
N ASP A 150 -21.78 12.87 0.15
CA ASP A 150 -22.66 13.12 -1.01
C ASP A 150 -22.08 12.54 -2.33
N GLY A 151 -20.75 12.57 -2.49
CA GLY A 151 -20.08 12.03 -3.66
C GLY A 151 -19.98 10.50 -3.64
N LEU A 152 -19.55 9.92 -2.51
CA LEU A 152 -19.33 8.47 -2.38
C LEU A 152 -20.65 7.68 -2.39
N GLU A 153 -21.72 8.19 -1.77
CA GLU A 153 -23.05 7.55 -1.79
C GLU A 153 -23.53 7.20 -3.20
N GLN A 154 -23.17 8.00 -4.20
CA GLN A 154 -23.57 7.80 -5.59
C GLN A 154 -22.94 6.55 -6.24
N VAL A 155 -21.85 6.01 -5.69
CA VAL A 155 -21.14 4.85 -6.23
C VAL A 155 -21.18 3.62 -5.33
N LEU A 156 -21.58 3.75 -4.07
CA LEU A 156 -21.55 2.65 -3.09
C LEU A 156 -22.49 1.49 -3.44
N SER A 157 -23.69 1.77 -3.95
CA SER A 157 -24.61 0.70 -4.37
C SER A 157 -24.03 -0.16 -5.50
N LEU A 158 -23.24 0.44 -6.39
CA LEU A 158 -22.52 -0.29 -7.43
C LEU A 158 -21.37 -1.11 -6.84
N ALA A 159 -20.60 -0.52 -5.92
CA ALA A 159 -19.53 -1.22 -5.21
C ALA A 159 -20.05 -2.48 -4.51
N GLU A 160 -21.16 -2.35 -3.76
CA GLU A 160 -21.86 -3.46 -3.11
C GLU A 160 -22.31 -4.53 -4.11
N LYS A 161 -23.00 -4.13 -5.19
CA LYS A 161 -23.44 -5.05 -6.24
C LYS A 161 -22.30 -5.89 -6.83
N HIS A 162 -21.10 -5.33 -6.92
CA HIS A 162 -19.91 -5.98 -7.48
C HIS A 162 -19.01 -6.63 -6.42
N GLY A 163 -19.37 -6.58 -5.14
CA GLY A 163 -18.53 -7.12 -4.05
C GLY A 163 -17.23 -6.35 -3.85
N VAL A 164 -17.17 -5.09 -4.30
CA VAL A 164 -16.00 -4.22 -4.16
C VAL A 164 -16.16 -3.34 -2.92
N VAL A 165 -15.08 -3.15 -2.18
CA VAL A 165 -14.97 -2.24 -1.05
C VAL A 165 -14.11 -1.06 -1.47
N LEU A 166 -14.63 0.15 -1.29
CA LEU A 166 -13.87 1.37 -1.47
C LEU A 166 -13.08 1.68 -0.20
N HIS A 167 -11.80 2.01 -0.32
CA HIS A 167 -10.93 2.30 0.82
C HIS A 167 -10.42 3.73 0.77
N MET A 168 -10.80 4.55 1.75
CA MET A 168 -10.24 5.89 1.92
C MET A 168 -8.93 5.81 2.70
N GLU A 169 -7.83 6.20 2.08
CA GLU A 169 -6.53 6.23 2.77
C GLU A 169 -6.42 7.43 3.71
N LEU A 170 -6.03 7.17 4.96
CA LEU A 170 -5.63 8.21 5.90
C LEU A 170 -4.17 8.59 5.67
N LEU A 171 -3.91 9.88 5.47
CA LEU A 171 -2.56 10.38 5.18
C LEU A 171 -2.06 11.35 6.24
N ASN A 172 -0.74 11.41 6.42
CA ASN A 172 -0.14 12.19 7.49
C ASN A 172 0.12 13.66 7.08
N SER A 173 -0.81 14.54 7.40
CA SER A 173 -0.66 15.98 7.12
C SER A 173 0.44 16.68 7.94
N LYS A 174 0.93 16.05 9.01
CA LYS A 174 2.02 16.61 9.84
C LYS A 174 3.39 16.36 9.21
N VAL A 175 3.55 15.32 8.39
CA VAL A 175 4.85 14.93 7.81
C VAL A 175 4.91 15.25 6.32
N ASP A 176 4.10 14.59 5.49
CA ASP A 176 4.30 14.50 4.04
C ASP A 176 3.07 14.83 3.19
N HIS A 177 1.87 14.87 3.76
CA HIS A 177 0.61 15.16 3.02
C HIS A 177 -0.08 16.43 3.53
N LYS A 178 0.64 17.56 3.47
CA LYS A 178 0.14 18.86 3.94
C LYS A 178 -1.23 19.16 3.34
N ASP A 179 -2.15 19.65 4.17
CA ASP A 179 -3.52 20.02 3.82
C ASP A 179 -4.47 18.86 3.45
N HIS A 180 -4.03 17.60 3.46
CA HIS A 180 -4.90 16.46 3.15
C HIS A 180 -6.04 16.32 4.17
N MET A 181 -7.29 16.20 3.69
CA MET A 181 -8.50 16.23 4.52
C MET A 181 -8.64 14.99 5.42
N CYS A 182 -8.45 13.79 4.90
CA CYS A 182 -8.53 12.55 5.67
C CYS A 182 -7.22 12.29 6.43
N ASP A 183 -6.88 13.13 7.39
CA ASP A 183 -5.60 13.09 8.12
C ASP A 183 -5.71 12.78 9.62
N HIS A 184 -6.94 12.58 10.12
CA HIS A 184 -7.20 12.18 11.50
C HIS A 184 -8.23 11.04 11.54
N THR A 185 -7.96 10.04 12.38
CA THR A 185 -8.81 8.85 12.53
C THR A 185 -10.27 9.20 12.87
N THR A 186 -10.50 10.22 13.69
CA THR A 186 -11.86 10.66 14.05
C THR A 186 -12.66 11.12 12.84
N TRP A 187 -12.02 11.83 11.90
CA TRP A 187 -12.66 12.30 10.68
C TRP A 187 -13.00 11.13 9.75
N GLY A 188 -12.04 10.23 9.52
CA GLY A 188 -12.25 9.06 8.67
C GLY A 188 -13.31 8.10 9.24
N VAL A 189 -13.29 7.86 10.56
CA VAL A 189 -14.27 7.00 11.22
C VAL A 189 -15.67 7.60 11.12
N GLU A 190 -15.80 8.92 11.28
CA GLU A 190 -17.09 9.58 11.10
C GLU A 190 -17.61 9.43 9.67
N LEU A 191 -16.74 9.54 8.65
CA LEU A 191 -17.13 9.27 7.25
C LEU A 191 -17.67 7.86 7.09
N CYS A 192 -17.00 6.84 7.65
CA CYS A 192 -17.52 5.46 7.65
C CYS A 192 -18.89 5.35 8.34
N ARG A 193 -19.10 6.06 9.47
CA ARG A 193 -20.39 6.03 10.20
C ARG A 193 -21.51 6.67 9.38
N ARG A 194 -21.26 7.78 8.70
CA ARG A 194 -22.25 8.46 7.87
C ARG A 194 -22.64 7.62 6.65
N LEU A 195 -21.67 6.98 6.01
CA LEU A 195 -21.93 6.09 4.86
C LEU A 195 -22.59 4.77 5.25
N GLY A 196 -22.34 4.27 6.46
CA GLY A 196 -23.13 3.19 7.07
C GLY A 196 -23.13 1.85 6.33
N THR A 197 -22.06 1.52 5.61
CA THR A 197 -21.95 0.32 4.76
C THR A 197 -20.63 -0.43 4.97
N ASP A 198 -20.64 -1.76 4.76
CA ASP A 198 -19.44 -2.61 4.76
C ASP A 198 -18.60 -2.47 3.48
N HIS A 199 -19.13 -1.79 2.46
CA HIS A 199 -18.47 -1.54 1.17
C HIS A 199 -17.67 -0.22 1.13
N PHE A 200 -17.47 0.40 2.28
CA PHE A 200 -16.54 1.52 2.47
C PHE A 200 -15.72 1.33 3.76
N LYS A 201 -14.41 1.44 3.66
CA LYS A 201 -13.48 1.26 4.79
C LYS A 201 -12.36 2.29 4.77
N LEU A 202 -11.59 2.35 5.86
CA LEU A 202 -10.37 3.14 5.92
C LEU A 202 -9.16 2.25 5.66
N LEU A 203 -8.25 2.76 4.85
CA LEU A 203 -6.88 2.26 4.75
C LEU A 203 -6.03 3.12 5.71
N TYR A 204 -5.34 2.48 6.65
CA TYR A 204 -4.58 3.11 7.74
C TYR A 204 -3.17 2.53 7.81
#